data_AF-A0A8B2HQY9-F1
#
_entry.id   AF-A0A8B2HQY9-F1
#
_cell.length_a   1.000
_cell.length_b   1.000
_cell.length_c   1.000
_cell.angle_alpha   90.00
_cell.angle_beta   90.00
_cell.angle_gamma   90.00
#
_symmetry.space_group_name_H-M   'P 1'
#
loop_
_entity.id
_entity.type
_entity.pdbx_description
1 polymer ?
#
loop_
_entity_poly.entity_id
_entity_poly.type
_entity_poly.pdbx_seq_one_letter_code
_entity_poly.pdbx_strand_id
1 'polypeptide(L)' 'MGLFGSSNNTKCKHCGTVLPDSDRLKKHQEKAHNKKNEKCRVCGKEFHTSDELRKHKKNCK' A
#
# COMPACT_ATOMS: atom_id res chain seq x y z
N MET A 1 13.10 -37.75 1.70
CA MET A 1 13.49 -36.36 1.99
C MET A 1 12.46 -35.47 1.30
N GLY A 2 11.61 -34.68 1.90
CA GLY A 2 11.34 -34.27 3.25
C GLY A 2 10.34 -33.12 3.09
N LEU A 3 9.16 -33.27 3.68
CA LEU A 3 8.21 -32.22 4.09
C LEU A 3 7.63 -31.27 3.02
N PHE A 4 6.34 -31.50 2.79
CA PHE A 4 5.27 -30.56 2.44
C PHE A 4 5.60 -29.06 2.52
N GLY A 5 5.38 -28.41 1.38
CA GLY A 5 4.50 -27.24 1.27
C GLY A 5 4.74 -26.11 2.25
N SER A 6 5.52 -25.11 1.82
CA SER A 6 5.38 -23.77 2.35
C SER A 6 5.42 -22.78 1.20
N SER A 7 4.35 -22.80 0.39
CA SER A 7 3.93 -21.59 -0.31
C SER A 7 3.56 -20.58 0.78
N ASN A 8 4.55 -19.86 1.30
CA ASN A 8 4.38 -18.71 2.18
C ASN A 8 3.81 -17.55 1.34
N ASN A 9 2.61 -17.76 0.83
CA ASN A 9 1.89 -16.79 0.05
C ASN A 9 1.37 -15.76 1.05
N THR A 10 2.07 -14.64 1.15
CA THR A 10 1.78 -13.60 2.12
C THR A 10 0.79 -12.62 1.52
N LYS A 11 -0.38 -12.53 2.15
CA LYS A 11 -1.49 -11.66 1.73
C LYS A 11 -1.27 -10.25 2.24
N CYS A 12 -1.27 -9.27 1.34
CA CYS A 12 -1.26 -7.87 1.69
C CYS A 12 -2.54 -7.50 2.44
N LYS A 13 -2.41 -6.99 3.67
CA LYS A 13 -3.56 -6.56 4.48
C LYS A 13 -4.24 -5.28 3.97
N HIS A 14 -3.57 -4.51 3.10
CA HIS A 14 -4.10 -3.25 2.58
C HIS A 14 -4.94 -3.40 1.30
N CYS A 15 -4.61 -4.33 0.41
CA CYS A 15 -5.35 -4.55 -0.84
C CYS A 15 -5.76 -6.01 -1.09
N GLY A 16 -5.32 -6.94 -0.24
CA GLY A 16 -5.62 -8.36 -0.40
C GLY A 16 -4.79 -9.09 -1.45
N THR A 17 -3.85 -8.42 -2.14
CA THR A 17 -2.93 -9.08 -3.09
C THR A 17 -2.10 -10.13 -2.39
N VAL A 18 -2.08 -11.34 -2.94
CA VAL A 18 -1.29 -12.45 -2.39
C VAL A 18 -0.01 -12.60 -3.20
N LEU A 19 1.13 -12.54 -2.51
CA LEU A 19 2.44 -12.63 -3.13
C LEU A 19 3.19 -13.84 -2.59
N PRO A 20 3.91 -14.58 -3.46
CA PRO A 20 4.53 -15.86 -3.11
C PRO A 20 5.70 -15.72 -2.14
N ASP A 21 6.20 -14.50 -1.94
CA ASP A 21 7.37 -14.20 -1.13
C ASP A 21 7.14 -12.98 -0.24
N SER A 22 7.65 -13.05 0.99
CA SER A 22 7.65 -11.94 1.94
C SER A 22 8.45 -10.73 1.44
N ASP A 23 9.53 -10.93 0.68
CA ASP A 23 10.31 -9.82 0.08
C ASP A 23 9.49 -9.07 -0.98
N ARG A 24 8.78 -9.83 -1.83
CA ARG A 24 7.87 -9.24 -2.82
C ARG A 24 6.73 -8.52 -2.13
N LEU A 25 6.17 -9.09 -1.06
CA LEU A 25 5.12 -8.44 -0.29
C LEU A 25 5.63 -7.14 0.35
N LYS A 26 6.82 -7.14 0.94
CA LYS A 26 7.41 -5.95 1.54
C LYS A 26 7.60 -4.84 0.50
N LYS A 27 8.20 -5.16 -0.66
CA LYS A 27 8.33 -4.21 -1.78
C LYS A 27 6.99 -3.73 -2.31
N HIS A 28 6.00 -4.61 -2.41
CA HIS A 28 4.64 -4.24 -2.79
C HIS A 28 4.03 -3.28 -1.76
N GLN A 29 4.13 -3.58 -0.47
CA GLN A 29 3.63 -2.70 0.58
C GLN A 29 4.37 -1.37 0.56
N GLU A 30 5.67 -1.34 0.32
CA GLU A 30 6.41 -0.09 0.23
C GLU A 30 5.99 0.73 -1.00
N LYS A 31 5.94 0.11 -2.18
CA LYS A 31 5.60 0.80 -3.44
C LYS A 31 4.13 1.05 -3.64
N ALA A 32 3.21 0.32 -3.02
CA ALA A 32 1.77 0.45 -3.24
C ALA A 32 1.06 1.10 -2.06
N HIS A 33 1.51 0.86 -0.82
CA HIS A 33 0.85 1.29 0.41
C HIS A 33 1.66 2.27 1.27
N ASN A 34 2.99 2.18 1.25
CA ASN A 34 3.90 3.25 1.70
C ASN A 34 4.32 4.14 0.54
N LYS A 35 3.57 4.15 -0.58
CA LYS A 35 3.53 5.39 -1.36
C LYS A 35 3.18 6.44 -0.33
N LYS A 36 4.05 7.45 -0.16
CA LYS A 36 3.85 8.50 0.82
C LYS A 36 2.43 9.01 0.63
N ASN A 37 1.50 8.53 1.47
CA ASN A 37 0.11 8.88 1.35
C ASN A 37 0.10 10.35 1.72
N GLU A 38 -0.26 11.16 0.74
CA GLU A 38 -0.18 12.58 0.84
C GLU A 38 -1.46 13.00 1.56
N LYS A 39 -1.37 13.12 2.89
CA LYS A 39 -2.48 13.50 3.78
C LYS A 39 -2.82 14.98 3.65
N CYS A 40 -4.10 15.34 3.40
CA CYS A 40 -4.55 16.74 3.57
C CYS A 40 -4.42 17.09 5.05
N ARG A 41 -3.63 18.11 5.39
CA ARG A 41 -3.51 18.60 6.78
C ARG A 41 -4.80 19.30 7.27
N VAL A 42 -5.68 19.69 6.37
CA VAL A 42 -6.93 20.39 6.68
C VAL A 42 -8.04 19.41 7.04
N CYS A 43 -8.37 18.45 6.16
CA CYS A 43 -9.45 17.48 6.42
C CYS A 43 -8.98 16.08 6.87
N GLY A 44 -7.68 15.79 6.81
CA GLY A 44 -7.12 14.49 7.19
C GLY A 44 -7.27 13.37 6.14
N LYS A 45 -7.87 13.61 4.96
CA LYS A 45 -7.95 12.60 3.89
C LYS A 45 -6.58 12.19 3.37
N GLU A 46 -6.42 10.90 3.15
CA GLU A 46 -5.23 10.29 2.57
C GLU A 46 -5.41 10.11 1.07
N PHE A 47 -4.41 10.53 0.30
CA PHE A 47 -4.38 10.38 -1.15
C PHE A 47 -3.17 9.56 -1.57
N HIS A 48 -3.36 8.67 -2.55
CA HIS A 48 -2.32 7.77 -3.03
C HIS A 48 -1.34 8.45 -3.99
N THR A 49 -1.69 9.65 -4.48
CA THR A 49 -0.86 10.43 -5.39
C THR A 49 -0.81 11.90 -4.99
N SER A 50 0.35 12.53 -5.22
CA SER A 50 0.53 13.96 -4.98
C SER A 50 -0.37 14.83 -5.87
N ASP A 51 -0.73 14.37 -7.06
CA ASP A 51 -1.64 15.08 -7.96
C ASP A 51 -3.07 15.13 -7.41
N GLU A 52 -3.56 14.01 -6.88
CA GLU A 52 -4.85 13.95 -6.21
C GLU A 52 -4.87 14.81 -4.95
N LEU A 53 -3.82 14.76 -4.12
CA LEU A 53 -3.73 15.67 -2.97
C LEU A 53 -3.72 17.12 -3.43
N ARG A 54 -2.99 17.47 -4.50
CA ARG A 54 -2.90 18.85 -5.00
C ARG A 54 -4.23 19.36 -5.54
N LYS A 55 -4.98 18.54 -6.27
CA LYS A 55 -6.35 18.85 -6.72
C LYS A 55 -7.31 18.98 -5.54
N HIS A 56 -7.20 18.06 -4.60
CA HIS A 56 -8.02 18.07 -3.39
C HIS A 56 -7.73 19.29 -2.52
N LYS A 57 -6.45 19.66 -2.29
CA LYS A 57 -6.06 20.83 -1.48
C LYS A 57 -6.74 22.13 -1.92
N LYS A 58 -7.04 22.29 -3.22
CA LYS A 58 -7.77 23.45 -3.75
C LYS A 58 -9.25 23.48 -3.35
N ASN A 59 -9.81 22.33 -2.99
CA ASN A 59 -11.21 22.14 -2.61
C ASN A 59 -11.35 21.55 -1.18
N CYS A 60 -10.26 21.45 -0.43
CA CYS A 60 -10.19 20.88 0.93
C CYS A 60 -10.76 21.96 1.87
N LYS A 61 -12.04 21.85 2.19
CA LYS A 61 -12.72 22.64 3.22
C LYS A 61 -12.58 21.97 4.58
#